data_AF-A0A0Q4BHI9-F1
#
_entry.id   AF-A0A0Q4BHI9-F1
#
_cell.length_a   1.000
_cell.length_b   1.000
_cell.length_c   1.000
_cell.angle_alpha   90.00
_cell.angle_beta   90.00
_cell.angle_gamma   90.00
#
_symmetry.space_group_name_H-M   'P 1'
#
loop_
_entity.id
_entity.type
_entity.pdbx_description
1 polymer ?
#
loop_
_entity_poly.entity_id
_entity_poly.type
_entity_poly.pdbx_seq_one_letter_code
_entity_poly.pdbx_strand_id
1 'polypeptide(L)'
;MEPLGRDFFSRPALEVAPDLLGCMLVHRTPQGTLSGMVVETEAYGGVNDPASHAYGGRRTPRNEVMWGPAGHAYIYPIYGIYLCFNVVTGQVGEPQGVFIRAAEPRQGLEEMARAR
;
A
#
# COMPACT_ATOMS: atom_id res chain seq x y z
N MET A 1 -10.55 -0.47 16.95
CA MET A 1 -9.30 -0.42 16.17
C MET A 1 -9.09 1.01 15.74
N GLU A 2 -7.98 1.60 16.14
CA GLU A 2 -7.59 2.93 15.70
C GLU A 2 -6.74 2.82 14.42
N PRO A 3 -6.92 3.70 13.43
CA PRO A 3 -6.06 3.75 12.26
C PRO A 3 -4.61 4.05 12.65
N LEU A 4 -3.65 3.44 11.94
CA LEU A 4 -2.24 3.80 12.07
C LEU A 4 -2.04 5.27 11.69
N GLY A 5 -1.31 6.02 12.51
CA GLY A 5 -0.98 7.43 12.26
C GLY A 5 -0.02 7.60 11.09
N ARG A 6 0.08 8.82 10.53
CA ARG A 6 1.01 9.10 9.42
C ARG A 6 2.47 8.88 9.80
N ASP A 7 2.82 9.08 11.07
CA ASP A 7 4.17 8.84 11.59
C ASP A 7 4.60 7.38 11.47
N PHE A 8 3.65 6.43 11.49
CA PHE A 8 3.94 5.02 11.23
C PHE A 8 4.47 4.81 9.80
N PHE A 9 3.92 5.53 8.82
CA PHE A 9 4.31 5.41 7.41
C PHE A 9 5.47 6.32 7.02
N SER A 10 5.74 7.38 7.79
CA SER A 10 6.80 8.36 7.58
C SER A 10 8.20 7.81 7.95
N ARG A 11 8.48 6.58 7.53
CA ARG A 11 9.70 5.80 7.79
C ARG A 11 10.13 5.08 6.51
N PRO A 12 11.37 4.57 6.41
CA PRO A 12 11.81 3.82 5.23
C PRO A 12 10.92 2.62 4.92
N ALA A 13 10.67 2.33 3.63
CA ALA A 13 9.81 1.21 3.22
C ALA A 13 10.28 -0.15 3.78
N LEU A 14 11.60 -0.32 3.92
CA LEU A 14 12.21 -1.54 4.49
C LEU A 14 11.88 -1.75 5.97
N GLU A 15 11.53 -0.69 6.70
CA GLU A 15 11.05 -0.77 8.09
C GLU A 15 9.54 -0.92 8.14
N VAL A 16 8.81 -0.16 7.31
CA VAL A 16 7.34 -0.17 7.31
C VAL A 16 6.77 -1.49 6.80
N ALA A 17 7.40 -2.13 5.81
CA ALA A 17 6.92 -3.38 5.22
C ALA A 17 6.77 -4.51 6.26
N PRO A 18 7.82 -4.91 7.01
CA PRO A 18 7.66 -5.94 8.04
C PRO A 18 6.71 -5.53 9.17
N ASP A 19 6.68 -4.25 9.55
CA ASP A 19 5.79 -3.75 10.61
C ASP A 19 4.30 -3.77 10.21
N LEU A 20 4.01 -3.79 8.91
CA LEU A 20 2.65 -3.95 8.40
C LEU A 20 2.14 -5.39 8.51
N LEU A 21 3.01 -6.39 8.66
CA LEU A 21 2.57 -7.77 8.85
C LEU A 21 1.82 -7.91 10.17
N GLY A 22 0.65 -8.55 10.13
CA GLY A 22 -0.26 -8.64 11.27
C GLY A 22 -1.17 -7.42 11.48
N CYS A 23 -0.95 -6.31 10.76
CA CYS A 23 -1.87 -5.17 10.78
C CYS A 23 -3.17 -5.50 10.04
N MET A 24 -4.27 -4.85 10.45
CA MET A 24 -5.57 -4.99 9.79
C MET A 24 -5.76 -3.94 8.69
N LEU A 25 -5.97 -4.40 7.46
CA LEU A 25 -6.52 -3.58 6.39
C LEU A 25 -8.04 -3.59 6.48
N VAL A 26 -8.65 -2.42 6.65
CA VAL A 26 -10.09 -2.27 6.88
C VAL A 26 -10.70 -1.35 5.82
N HIS A 27 -11.73 -1.83 5.13
CA HIS A 27 -12.51 -1.07 4.15
C HIS A 27 -13.96 -1.00 4.63
N ARG A 28 -14.41 0.21 4.99
CA ARG A 28 -15.79 0.48 5.39
C ARG A 28 -16.60 0.89 4.18
N THR A 29 -17.62 0.11 3.83
CA THR A 29 -18.52 0.38 2.70
C THR A 29 -19.96 0.57 3.22
N PRO A 30 -20.89 1.09 2.39
CA PRO A 30 -22.30 1.12 2.74
C PRO A 30 -22.91 -0.27 3.01
N GLN A 31 -22.35 -1.33 2.42
CA GLN A 31 -22.82 -2.72 2.55
C GLN A 31 -22.25 -3.42 3.80
N GLY A 32 -21.22 -2.86 4.42
CA GLY A 32 -20.61 -3.43 5.62
C GLY A 32 -19.13 -3.13 5.73
N THR A 33 -18.49 -3.72 6.75
CA THR A 33 -17.03 -3.63 6.91
C THR A 33 -16.38 -4.88 6.34
N LEU A 34 -15.44 -4.67 5.44
CA LEU A 34 -14.53 -5.68 4.92
C LEU A 34 -13.20 -5.53 5.65
N SER A 35 -12.60 -6.62 6.10
CA SER A 35 -11.25 -6.54 6.68
C SER A 35 -10.43 -7.80 6.46
N GLY A 36 -9.11 -7.61 6.33
CA GLY A 36 -8.14 -8.69 6.25
C GLY A 36 -6.85 -8.31 6.97
N MET A 37 -6.20 -9.30 7.58
CA MET A 37 -4.90 -9.13 8.21
C MET A 37 -3.81 -9.20 7.15
N VAL A 38 -2.93 -8.21 7.07
CA VAL A 38 -1.83 -8.21 6.11
C VAL A 38 -0.85 -9.34 6.46
N VAL A 39 -0.59 -10.23 5.50
CA VAL A 39 0.30 -11.40 5.69
C VAL A 39 1.44 -11.46 4.68
N GLU A 40 1.41 -10.62 3.65
CA GLU A 40 2.49 -10.52 2.67
C GLU A 40 2.61 -9.07 2.18
N THR A 41 3.83 -8.54 2.23
CA THR A 41 4.17 -7.18 1.80
C THR A 41 5.47 -7.20 0.98
N GLU A 42 5.64 -6.23 0.10
CA GLU A 42 6.89 -6.00 -0.62
C GLU A 42 7.28 -4.52 -0.52
N ALA A 43 8.55 -4.25 -0.17
CA ALA A 43 9.07 -2.90 -0.02
C ALA A 43 9.70 -2.43 -1.33
N TYR A 44 9.39 -1.20 -1.74
CA TYR A 44 10.05 -0.52 -2.86
C TYR A 44 10.84 0.69 -2.36
N GLY A 45 12.16 0.65 -2.57
CA GLY A 45 13.14 1.64 -2.07
C GLY A 45 13.18 2.97 -2.85
N GLY A 46 12.18 3.24 -3.68
CA GLY A 46 12.08 4.48 -4.45
C GLY A 46 13.18 4.65 -5.49
N VAL A 47 13.88 5.79 -5.47
CA VAL A 47 14.79 6.19 -6.55
C VAL A 47 15.99 5.27 -6.75
N ASN A 48 16.38 4.54 -5.70
CA ASN A 48 17.54 3.64 -5.71
C ASN A 48 17.18 2.18 -6.00
N ASP A 49 15.89 1.88 -6.19
CA ASP A 49 15.39 0.53 -6.39
C ASP A 49 15.01 0.31 -7.86
N PRO A 50 15.76 -0.52 -8.62
CA PRO A 50 15.47 -0.81 -10.02
C PRO A 50 14.07 -1.39 -10.30
N ALA A 51 13.43 -2.00 -9.29
CA ALA A 51 12.07 -2.53 -9.41
C ALA A 51 10.99 -1.47 -9.16
N SER A 52 11.35 -0.30 -8.60
CA SER A 52 10.41 0.76 -8.29
C SER A 52 9.98 1.55 -9.53
N HIS A 53 8.71 1.96 -9.56
CA HIS A 53 8.22 2.92 -10.57
C HIS A 53 8.91 4.28 -10.52
N ALA A 54 9.58 4.61 -9.41
CA ALA A 54 10.31 5.85 -9.22
C ALA A 54 11.83 5.71 -9.44
N TYR A 55 12.31 4.55 -9.90
CA TYR A 55 13.72 4.28 -10.15
C TYR A 55 14.38 5.38 -10.98
N GLY A 56 15.60 5.77 -10.59
CA GLY A 56 16.36 6.82 -11.28
C GLY A 56 15.71 8.20 -11.20
N GLY A 57 14.84 8.43 -10.20
CA GLY A 57 14.12 9.68 -10.04
C GLY A 57 12.96 9.86 -11.03
N ARG A 58 12.48 8.78 -11.65
CA ARG A 58 11.39 8.86 -12.62
C ARG A 58 10.10 9.33 -11.96
N ARG A 59 9.63 10.52 -12.34
CA ARG A 59 8.36 11.10 -11.92
C ARG A 59 7.41 11.25 -13.11
N THR A 60 6.19 10.75 -12.96
CA THR A 60 5.16 10.70 -14.00
C THR A 60 3.80 11.00 -13.37
N PRO A 61 2.80 11.42 -14.15
CA PRO A 61 1.44 11.61 -13.62
C PRO A 61 0.89 10.38 -12.89
N ARG A 62 1.29 9.17 -13.30
CA ARG A 62 0.88 7.92 -12.67
C ARG A 62 1.46 7.73 -11.27
N ASN A 63 2.74 8.01 -11.06
CA ASN A 63 3.41 7.76 -9.76
C ASN A 63 3.54 9.03 -8.91
N GLU A 64 2.89 10.12 -9.30
CA GLU A 64 2.97 11.42 -8.65
C GLU A 64 2.67 11.36 -7.15
N VAL A 65 1.70 10.53 -6.75
CA VAL A 65 1.33 10.34 -5.34
C VAL A 65 2.48 9.81 -4.49
N MET A 66 3.40 9.02 -5.06
CA MET A 66 4.56 8.48 -4.34
C MET A 66 5.49 9.60 -3.87
N TRP A 67 5.50 10.74 -4.55
CA TRP A 67 6.34 11.90 -4.20
C TRP A 67 5.71 12.79 -3.11
N GLY A 68 4.47 12.47 -2.70
CA GLY A 68 3.72 13.22 -1.71
C GLY A 68 3.87 12.70 -0.27
N PRO A 69 2.94 13.07 0.63
CA PRO A 69 2.98 12.65 2.02
C PRO A 69 2.82 11.13 2.24
N ALA A 70 3.53 10.60 3.24
CA ALA A 70 3.40 9.21 3.68
C ALA A 70 1.98 8.85 4.14
N GLY A 71 1.63 7.57 4.00
CA GLY A 71 0.31 7.01 4.30
C GLY A 71 -0.72 7.19 3.19
N HIS A 72 -0.35 7.79 2.05
CA HIS A 72 -1.23 7.84 0.89
C HIS A 72 -1.29 6.50 0.17
N ALA A 73 -2.46 6.18 -0.37
CA ALA A 73 -2.64 5.02 -1.24
C ALA A 73 -2.09 5.33 -2.64
N TYR A 74 -1.18 4.48 -3.12
CA TYR A 74 -0.79 4.45 -4.52
C TYR A 74 -1.37 3.20 -5.18
N ILE A 75 -2.46 3.41 -5.94
CA ILE A 75 -3.18 2.35 -6.65
C ILE A 75 -2.97 2.54 -8.14
N TYR A 76 -2.57 1.49 -8.84
CA TYR A 76 -2.36 1.53 -10.29
C TYR A 76 -2.83 0.26 -11.00
N PRO A 77 -3.20 0.36 -12.29
CA PRO A 77 -3.49 -0.81 -13.10
C PRO A 77 -2.22 -1.52 -13.57
N ILE A 78 -2.24 -2.85 -13.55
CA ILE A 78 -1.23 -3.74 -14.14
C ILE A 78 -1.91 -4.68 -15.15
N TYR A 79 -1.24 -4.95 -16.26
CA TYR A 79 -1.77 -5.74 -17.39
C TYR A 79 -3.12 -5.26 -17.95
N GLY A 80 -3.52 -4.02 -17.65
CA GLY A 80 -4.78 -3.43 -18.09
C GLY A 80 -6.04 -3.91 -17.35
N ILE A 81 -5.93 -4.89 -16.44
CA ILE A 81 -7.10 -5.56 -15.84
C ILE A 81 -7.04 -5.71 -14.31
N TYR A 82 -5.85 -5.65 -13.70
CA TYR A 82 -5.70 -5.81 -12.25
C TYR A 82 -5.22 -4.52 -11.60
N LEU A 83 -5.53 -4.32 -10.32
CA LEU A 83 -5.03 -3.19 -9.54
C LEU A 83 -4.00 -3.66 -8.50
N CYS A 84 -2.92 -2.90 -8.36
CA CYS A 84 -1.95 -3.08 -7.29
C CYS A 84 -2.13 -1.97 -6.25
N PHE A 85 -2.25 -2.33 -4.98
CA PHE A 85 -2.43 -1.39 -3.86
C PHE A 85 -1.14 -1.24 -3.05
N ASN A 86 -0.58 -0.04 -3.08
CA ASN A 86 0.61 0.34 -2.32
C ASN A 86 0.27 1.43 -1.31
N VAL A 87 1.06 1.51 -0.24
CA VAL A 87 1.04 2.63 0.70
C VAL A 87 2.36 3.39 0.57
N VAL A 88 2.29 4.71 0.38
CA VAL A 88 3.47 5.59 0.28
C VAL A 88 4.14 5.71 1.65
N THR A 89 5.47 5.64 1.64
CA THR A 89 6.33 5.70 2.85
C THR A 89 7.49 6.66 2.64
N GLY A 90 8.27 6.94 3.69
CA GLY A 90 9.37 7.91 3.64
C GLY A 90 8.91 9.37 3.74
N GLN A 91 9.85 10.30 3.58
CA GLN A 91 9.53 11.73 3.62
C GLN A 91 8.95 12.22 2.28
N VAL A 92 8.33 13.41 2.29
CA VAL A 92 7.89 14.07 1.05
C VAL A 92 9.10 14.24 0.12
N GLY A 93 8.95 13.84 -1.15
CA GLY A 93 10.04 13.82 -2.12
C GLY A 93 10.88 12.54 -2.14
N GLU A 94 10.65 11.60 -1.23
CA GLU A 94 11.26 10.27 -1.20
C GLU A 94 10.23 9.22 -1.63
N PRO A 95 10.17 8.82 -2.91
CA PRO A 95 9.07 8.01 -3.45
C PRO A 95 9.19 6.52 -3.11
N GLN A 96 9.19 6.20 -1.82
CA GLN A 96 9.20 4.84 -1.31
C GLN A 96 7.76 4.33 -1.12
N GLY A 97 7.57 3.02 -1.11
CA GLY A 97 6.24 2.46 -0.84
C GLY A 97 6.27 1.00 -0.47
N VAL A 98 5.16 0.55 0.11
CA VAL A 98 4.93 -0.86 0.45
C VAL A 98 3.74 -1.38 -0.35
N PHE A 99 3.96 -2.42 -1.14
CA PHE A 99 2.91 -3.16 -1.84
C PHE A 99 2.28 -4.19 -0.90
N ILE A 100 0.95 -4.15 -0.77
CA ILE A 100 0.21 -5.19 -0.04
C ILE A 100 -0.09 -6.33 -1.00
N ARG A 101 0.59 -7.47 -0.82
CA ARG A 101 0.49 -8.63 -1.72
C ARG A 101 -0.60 -9.60 -1.31
N ALA A 102 -0.78 -9.81 -0.01
CA ALA A 102 -1.81 -10.69 0.50
C ALA A 102 -2.36 -10.21 1.85
N ALA A 103 -3.65 -10.46 2.05
CA ALA A 103 -4.33 -10.30 3.32
C ALA A 103 -5.17 -11.54 3.63
N GLU A 104 -5.08 -12.05 4.86
CA GLU A 104 -5.93 -13.11 5.39
C GLU A 104 -7.31 -12.53 5.75
N PRO A 105 -8.41 -12.92 5.08
CA PRO A 105 -9.73 -12.36 5.34
C PRO A 105 -10.20 -12.57 6.79
N ARG A 106 -10.79 -11.53 7.41
CA ARG A 106 -11.30 -11.55 8.79
C ARG A 106 -12.78 -11.20 8.90
N GLN A 107 -13.26 -10.23 8.13
CA GLN A 107 -14.66 -9.80 8.16
C GLN A 107 -15.17 -9.53 6.73
N GLY A 108 -16.43 -9.89 6.46
CA GLY A 108 -17.07 -9.64 5.15
C GLY A 108 -16.72 -10.68 4.09
N LEU A 109 -16.44 -11.92 4.48
CA LEU A 109 -15.94 -12.99 3.60
C LEU A 109 -16.87 -13.27 2.41
N GLU A 110 -18.19 -13.29 2.62
CA GLU A 110 -19.16 -13.51 1.54
C GLU A 110 -19.13 -12.39 0.50
N GLU A 111 -19.04 -11.14 0.94
CA GLU A 111 -18.95 -9.99 0.04
C GLU A 111 -17.62 -9.96 -0.71
N MET A 112 -16.52 -10.29 -0.04
CA MET A 112 -15.22 -10.46 -0.69
C MET A 112 -15.27 -11.57 -1.74
N ALA A 113 -15.94 -12.69 -1.46
CA ALA A 113 -16.06 -13.79 -2.42
C ALA A 113 -16.89 -13.40 -3.65
N ARG A 114 -17.94 -12.59 -3.48
CA ARG A 114 -18.74 -12.05 -4.60
C ARG A 114 -17.98 -11.07 -5.49
N ALA A 115 -17.05 -10.32 -4.91
CA ALA A 115 -16.31 -9.25 -5.60
C ALA A 115 -15.01 -9.73 -6.31
N ARG A 116 -14.70 -11.02 -6.27
CA ARG A 116 -13.54 -11.63 -6.93
C ARG A 116 -13.91 -12.24 -8.27
#